data_AF-A0A6A6QSQ9-F1
#
_entry.id   AF-A0A6A6QSQ9-F1
#
_cell.length_a   1.000
_cell.length_b   1.000
_cell.length_c   1.000
_cell.angle_alpha   90.00
_cell.angle_beta   90.00
_cell.angle_gamma   90.00
#
_symmetry.space_group_name_H-M   'P 1'
#
loop_
_entity.id
_entity.type
_entity.pdbx_description
1 polymer ?
#
loop_
_entity_poly.entity_id
_entity_poly.type
_entity_poly.pdbx_seq_one_letter_code
_entity_poly.pdbx_strand_id
1 'polypeptide(L)'
;MQPQYYSPQSQSHLAPQQPVELPASGHHPRPTTPQNLSLVDPKELVNYLEEHRQPPIPQTWHLPPPTSSLYGTFHPCVDSDWADPLGAQEWSSLRTVVQQKSPKHAPLFYIKMEQKGGHIRDKKYCWTMSSPSSNAKSLWSYTLTRNRKTDAVLSETLTNPYGVQIHPKFEATGEYASLTFKNLDGTSYEWRSSARVSSLNGARWDTVRHALFCNNAIVADHVFWDGFVDEQEIHKTATCDGCKTKPMVGIRWKCKTCLDDHDVCNPCRQTGQSVKPSCTWRIKGALPDESMNIRMQGLDIGMAAATLQVLRDWERHLLREEKAKNPVEVAHAETLAGTQPLGMISYLKAKDLKNGKSANAELNSALHRFNHGVELGGQLQNMSAGDGGGIGGDGGGGGGGGGGDGGGGGGGC
;
A
#
# COMPACT_ATOMS: atom_id res chain seq x y z
N MET A 1 -26.66 -25.00 59.79
CA MET A 1 -26.24 -25.37 58.43
C MET A 1 -24.74 -25.14 58.33
N GLN A 2 -23.94 -26.20 58.38
CA GLN A 2 -22.48 -26.14 58.30
C GLN A 2 -22.03 -26.22 56.83
N PRO A 3 -20.96 -25.52 56.42
CA PRO A 3 -20.42 -25.60 55.07
C PRO A 3 -19.53 -26.84 54.92
N GLN A 4 -19.74 -27.60 53.84
CA GLN A 4 -18.91 -28.72 53.45
C GLN A 4 -17.59 -28.23 52.83
N TYR A 5 -16.47 -28.70 53.39
CA TYR A 5 -15.14 -28.54 52.83
C TYR A 5 -14.94 -29.53 51.67
N TYR A 6 -14.60 -29.02 50.49
CA TYR A 6 -14.13 -29.84 49.37
C TYR A 6 -12.64 -30.15 49.52
N SER A 7 -12.27 -31.42 49.30
CA SER A 7 -10.87 -31.89 49.26
C SER A 7 -10.16 -31.42 47.98
N PRO A 8 -8.85 -31.11 48.03
CA PRO A 8 -8.07 -30.80 46.85
C PRO A 8 -7.71 -32.07 46.07
N GLN A 9 -8.00 -32.06 44.77
CA GLN A 9 -7.60 -33.11 43.84
C GLN A 9 -6.08 -33.07 43.59
N SER A 10 -5.47 -34.25 43.59
CA SER A 10 -4.06 -34.51 43.32
C SER A 10 -3.67 -34.06 41.91
N GLN A 11 -2.65 -33.21 41.80
CA GLN A 11 -1.99 -32.86 40.55
C GLN A 11 -1.17 -34.06 40.04
N SER A 12 -1.55 -34.59 38.88
CA SER A 12 -0.74 -35.54 38.13
C SER A 12 0.48 -34.83 37.53
N HIS A 13 1.68 -35.24 37.93
CA HIS A 13 2.94 -34.85 37.33
C HIS A 13 2.96 -35.21 35.83
N LEU A 14 2.89 -34.20 34.97
CA LEU A 14 3.24 -34.33 33.55
C LEU A 14 4.76 -34.27 33.41
N ALA A 15 5.32 -35.27 32.71
CA ALA A 15 6.73 -35.34 32.38
C ALA A 15 7.16 -34.12 31.54
N PRO A 16 8.38 -33.59 31.72
CA PRO A 16 8.90 -32.49 30.91
C PRO A 16 9.01 -32.93 29.45
N GLN A 17 8.23 -32.31 28.58
CA GLN A 17 8.41 -32.46 27.14
C GLN A 17 9.73 -31.81 26.73
N GLN A 18 10.57 -32.57 26.03
CA GLN A 18 11.79 -32.03 25.44
C GLN A 18 11.44 -30.93 24.44
N PRO A 19 12.21 -29.82 24.38
CA PRO A 19 12.01 -28.78 23.38
C PRO A 19 12.15 -29.38 21.99
N VAL A 20 11.12 -29.22 21.16
CA VAL A 20 11.21 -29.48 19.72
C VAL A 20 12.11 -28.38 19.15
N GLU A 21 13.33 -28.74 18.75
CA GLU A 21 14.23 -27.85 18.01
C GLU A 21 13.57 -27.49 16.67
N LEU A 22 13.06 -26.26 16.58
CA LEU A 22 12.66 -25.68 15.30
C LEU A 22 13.90 -25.55 14.41
N PRO A 23 13.84 -25.92 13.12
CA PRO A 23 14.96 -25.76 12.21
C PRO A 23 15.39 -24.30 12.19
N ALA A 24 16.67 -24.06 12.45
CA ALA A 24 17.27 -22.73 12.40
C ALA A 24 16.93 -22.07 11.05
N SER A 25 16.14 -21.00 11.11
CA SER A 25 15.83 -20.18 9.94
C SER A 25 17.16 -19.69 9.35
N GLY A 26 17.46 -20.10 8.12
CA GLY A 26 18.68 -19.74 7.43
C GLY A 26 18.85 -18.23 7.42
N HIS A 27 19.94 -17.75 8.03
CA HIS A 27 20.31 -16.33 7.95
C HIS A 27 20.67 -16.01 6.50
N HIS A 28 19.70 -15.52 5.72
CA HIS A 28 20.00 -14.88 4.45
C HIS A 28 20.92 -13.68 4.72
N PRO A 29 22.03 -13.54 3.98
CA PRO A 29 22.91 -12.39 4.12
C PRO A 29 22.10 -11.11 3.93
N ARG A 30 22.16 -10.23 4.95
CA ARG A 30 21.47 -8.95 4.93
C ARG A 30 21.95 -8.16 3.71
N PRO A 31 21.06 -7.74 2.79
CA PRO A 31 21.45 -6.95 1.62
C PRO A 31 22.22 -5.72 2.08
N THR A 32 23.41 -5.50 1.53
CA THR A 32 24.16 -4.24 1.71
C THR A 32 23.30 -3.11 1.16
N THR A 33 22.75 -2.30 2.06
CA THR A 33 21.82 -1.23 1.70
C THR A 33 22.61 -0.09 1.02
N PRO A 34 22.22 0.37 -0.18
CA PRO A 34 22.87 1.51 -0.85
C PRO A 34 22.86 2.74 0.06
N GLN A 35 23.95 3.50 0.04
CA GLN A 35 24.06 4.70 0.86
C GLN A 35 23.21 5.82 0.24
N ASN A 36 22.28 6.35 1.04
CA ASN A 36 21.59 7.62 0.80
C ASN A 36 20.68 7.67 -0.46
N LEU A 37 19.50 7.06 -0.37
CA LEU A 37 18.55 6.96 -1.49
C LEU A 37 17.62 8.19 -1.63
N SER A 38 17.91 9.32 -0.99
CA SER A 38 17.06 10.52 -1.03
C SER A 38 17.09 11.29 -2.36
N LEU A 39 17.89 10.82 -3.34
CA LEU A 39 18.11 11.47 -4.63
C LEU A 39 18.32 10.46 -5.77
N VAL A 40 17.62 9.34 -5.70
CA VAL A 40 17.81 8.23 -6.63
C VAL A 40 17.04 8.55 -7.90
N ASP A 41 17.72 8.42 -9.05
CA ASP A 41 17.05 8.42 -10.35
C ASP A 41 15.85 7.47 -10.25
N PRO A 42 14.62 7.89 -10.59
CA PRO A 42 13.44 7.02 -10.57
C PRO A 42 13.68 5.63 -11.20
N LYS A 43 14.55 5.53 -12.21
CA LYS A 43 14.96 4.25 -12.81
C LYS A 43 15.76 3.37 -11.86
N GLU A 44 16.71 3.94 -11.12
CA GLU A 44 17.49 3.22 -10.11
C GLU A 44 16.60 2.73 -8.97
N LEU A 45 15.63 3.55 -8.51
CA LEU A 45 14.67 3.16 -7.48
C LEU A 45 13.79 2.00 -7.95
N VAL A 46 13.32 2.04 -9.20
CA VAL A 46 12.59 0.94 -9.81
C VAL A 46 13.42 -0.34 -9.83
N ASN A 47 14.67 -0.25 -10.31
CA ASN A 47 15.57 -1.41 -10.34
C ASN A 47 15.79 -1.99 -8.94
N TYR A 48 16.00 -1.12 -7.95
CA TYR A 48 16.14 -1.49 -6.54
C TYR A 48 14.91 -2.24 -6.03
N LEU A 49 13.70 -1.75 -6.29
CA LEU A 49 12.47 -2.40 -5.82
C LEU A 49 12.24 -3.76 -6.49
N GLU A 50 12.55 -3.90 -7.77
CA GLU A 50 12.41 -5.18 -8.47
C GLU A 50 13.48 -6.20 -8.02
N GLU A 51 14.65 -5.73 -7.60
CA GLU A 51 15.70 -6.57 -7.04
C GLU A 51 15.44 -6.97 -5.59
N HIS A 52 15.16 -6.00 -4.72
CA HIS A 52 15.06 -6.20 -3.27
C HIS A 52 13.65 -6.42 -2.76
N ARG A 53 12.63 -6.11 -3.58
CA ARG A 53 11.20 -6.29 -3.28
C ARG A 53 10.70 -5.55 -2.04
N GLN A 54 11.47 -4.59 -1.54
CA GLN A 54 11.14 -3.77 -0.38
C GLN A 54 11.63 -2.35 -0.56
N PRO A 55 11.00 -1.34 0.07
CA PRO A 55 11.57 -0.02 0.18
C PRO A 55 12.90 -0.06 0.94
N PRO A 56 13.85 0.80 0.55
CA PRO A 56 15.10 0.91 1.28
C PRO A 56 14.89 1.34 2.72
N ILE A 57 15.82 0.93 3.58
CA ILE A 57 15.85 1.30 4.98
C ILE A 57 16.80 2.49 5.12
N PRO A 58 16.37 3.64 5.68
CA PRO A 58 17.28 4.73 5.99
C PRO A 58 18.46 4.24 6.84
N GLN A 59 19.67 4.69 6.53
CA GLN A 59 20.88 4.22 7.23
C GLN A 59 20.86 4.55 8.73
N THR A 60 20.19 5.64 9.10
CA THR A 60 20.00 6.07 10.48
C THR A 60 18.99 5.22 11.24
N TRP A 61 18.22 4.36 10.55
CA TRP A 61 17.20 3.53 11.17
C TRP A 61 17.77 2.16 11.52
N HIS A 62 17.93 1.93 12.82
CA HIS A 62 18.23 0.62 13.38
C HIS A 62 16.93 -0.08 13.72
N LEU A 63 16.52 -1.06 12.90
CA LEU A 63 15.29 -1.83 13.08
C LEU A 63 15.56 -3.07 13.94
N PRO A 64 15.06 -3.15 15.20
CA PRO A 64 15.14 -4.37 16.01
C PRO A 64 14.37 -5.52 15.34
N PRO A 65 14.68 -6.80 15.57
CA PRO A 65 13.90 -7.90 15.00
C PRO A 65 12.39 -7.76 15.29
N PRO A 66 11.51 -8.08 14.33
CA PRO A 66 10.07 -8.03 14.57
C PRO A 66 9.65 -9.10 15.57
N THR A 67 8.82 -8.72 16.55
CA THR A 67 8.14 -9.63 17.48
C THR A 67 6.86 -10.20 16.88
N SER A 68 6.22 -9.45 15.98
CA SER A 68 5.08 -9.90 15.18
C SER A 68 4.95 -9.05 13.91
N SER A 69 4.20 -9.55 12.93
CA SER A 69 3.92 -8.84 11.68
C SER A 69 2.43 -8.91 11.38
N LEU A 70 1.91 -7.81 10.85
CA LEU A 70 0.58 -7.71 10.28
C LEU A 70 0.69 -7.43 8.79
N TYR A 71 -0.24 -7.98 8.02
CA TYR A 71 -0.31 -7.84 6.58
C TYR A 71 -1.60 -7.13 6.19
N GLY A 72 -1.43 -6.06 5.41
CA GLY A 72 -2.49 -5.18 4.96
C GLY A 72 -3.18 -5.73 3.71
N THR A 73 -4.51 -5.66 3.67
CA THR A 73 -5.30 -5.82 2.45
C THR A 73 -6.24 -4.63 2.32
N PHE A 74 -6.27 -4.00 1.15
CA PHE A 74 -7.08 -2.80 0.91
C PHE A 74 -8.24 -3.09 -0.04
N HIS A 75 -9.36 -2.44 0.22
CA HIS A 75 -10.59 -2.52 -0.56
C HIS A 75 -10.91 -1.12 -1.09
N PRO A 76 -10.59 -0.82 -2.36
CA PRO A 76 -10.89 0.50 -2.92
C PRO A 76 -12.41 0.69 -3.06
N CYS A 77 -12.85 1.95 -3.02
CA CYS A 77 -14.24 2.28 -3.31
C CYS A 77 -14.51 2.10 -4.82
N VAL A 78 -15.76 1.82 -5.19
CA VAL A 78 -16.15 1.84 -6.60
C VAL A 78 -15.87 3.24 -7.16
N ASP A 79 -15.22 3.30 -8.32
CA ASP A 79 -14.82 4.54 -9.01
C ASP A 79 -13.77 5.44 -8.31
N SER A 80 -13.16 4.98 -7.21
CA SER A 80 -12.12 5.79 -6.55
C SER A 80 -10.80 5.79 -7.32
N ASP A 81 -10.13 6.94 -7.28
CA ASP A 81 -8.74 7.07 -7.69
C ASP A 81 -7.80 6.45 -6.64
N TRP A 82 -6.53 6.23 -6.98
CA TRP A 82 -5.55 5.62 -6.08
C TRP A 82 -5.23 6.51 -4.86
N ALA A 83 -5.38 7.83 -5.00
CA ALA A 83 -5.17 8.81 -3.94
C ALA A 83 -6.43 9.10 -3.11
N ASP A 84 -7.58 8.55 -3.52
CA ASP A 84 -8.83 8.71 -2.77
C ASP A 84 -8.82 7.85 -1.49
N PRO A 85 -9.72 8.13 -0.54
CA PRO A 85 -9.89 7.26 0.63
C PRO A 85 -10.30 5.85 0.17
N LEU A 86 -9.71 4.84 0.78
CA LEU A 86 -10.12 3.45 0.59
C LEU A 86 -11.57 3.26 1.09
N GLY A 87 -12.25 2.21 0.65
CA GLY A 87 -13.55 1.83 1.24
C GLY A 87 -13.37 1.09 2.56
N ALA A 88 -12.39 0.19 2.60
CA ALA A 88 -11.98 -0.50 3.81
C ALA A 88 -10.52 -0.96 3.74
N GLN A 89 -9.98 -1.32 4.91
CA GLN A 89 -8.67 -1.96 5.05
C GLN A 89 -8.71 -3.03 6.12
N GLU A 90 -8.00 -4.12 5.87
CA GLU A 90 -7.84 -5.24 6.77
C GLU A 90 -6.38 -5.39 7.16
N TRP A 91 -6.14 -5.75 8.43
CA TRP A 91 -4.84 -6.16 8.93
C TRP A 91 -4.95 -7.54 9.53
N SER A 92 -4.07 -8.45 9.13
CA SER A 92 -4.10 -9.86 9.55
C SER A 92 -2.71 -10.36 9.92
N SER A 93 -2.64 -11.35 10.81
CA SER A 93 -1.39 -12.04 11.15
C SER A 93 -0.91 -13.01 10.05
N LEU A 94 -1.77 -13.32 9.08
CA LEU A 94 -1.44 -14.17 7.94
C LEU A 94 -1.27 -13.34 6.69
N ARG A 95 -0.30 -13.73 5.85
CA ARG A 95 -0.10 -13.15 4.51
C ARG A 95 -1.29 -13.39 3.61
N THR A 96 -1.49 -12.53 2.63
CA THR A 96 -2.62 -12.64 1.70
C THR A 96 -2.63 -13.98 0.95
N VAL A 97 -1.45 -14.44 0.52
CA VAL A 97 -1.31 -15.75 -0.18
C VAL A 97 -1.71 -16.94 0.71
N VAL A 98 -1.48 -16.84 2.02
CA VAL A 98 -1.86 -17.90 2.98
C VAL A 98 -3.35 -17.80 3.30
N GLN A 99 -3.88 -16.60 3.50
CA GLN A 99 -5.31 -16.37 3.73
C GLN A 99 -6.17 -16.91 2.60
N GLN A 100 -5.76 -16.72 1.34
CA GLN A 100 -6.48 -17.26 0.18
C GLN A 100 -6.58 -18.80 0.21
N LYS A 101 -5.57 -19.47 0.76
CA LYS A 101 -5.58 -20.94 0.95
C LYS A 101 -6.38 -21.36 2.18
N SER A 102 -6.62 -20.45 3.13
CA SER A 102 -7.25 -20.70 4.43
C SER A 102 -8.28 -19.60 4.78
N PRO A 103 -9.43 -19.54 4.08
CA PRO A 103 -10.38 -18.42 4.18
C PRO A 103 -11.10 -18.30 5.53
N LYS A 104 -10.86 -19.22 6.47
CA LYS A 104 -11.45 -19.20 7.81
C LYS A 104 -10.76 -18.24 8.77
N HIS A 105 -9.58 -17.72 8.42
CA HIS A 105 -8.85 -16.80 9.29
C HIS A 105 -9.38 -15.38 9.12
N ALA A 106 -10.10 -14.88 10.13
CA ALA A 106 -10.55 -13.49 10.15
C ALA A 106 -9.35 -12.54 10.29
N PRO A 107 -9.42 -11.32 9.72
CA PRO A 107 -8.41 -10.31 9.98
C PRO A 107 -8.44 -9.89 11.45
N LEU A 108 -7.31 -9.45 12.00
CA LEU A 108 -7.20 -8.93 13.36
C LEU A 108 -7.92 -7.59 13.50
N PHE A 109 -7.75 -6.73 12.49
CA PHE A 109 -8.39 -5.42 12.43
C PHE A 109 -9.09 -5.22 11.08
N TYR A 110 -10.28 -4.64 11.12
CA TYR A 110 -11.06 -4.19 9.97
C TYR A 110 -11.37 -2.71 10.15
N ILE A 111 -10.82 -1.87 9.27
CA ILE A 111 -10.99 -0.42 9.22
C ILE A 111 -11.99 -0.10 8.12
N LYS A 112 -13.14 0.46 8.48
CA LYS A 112 -14.16 0.91 7.55
C LYS A 112 -14.12 2.42 7.40
N MET A 113 -13.94 2.89 6.18
CA MET A 113 -13.91 4.31 5.86
C MET A 113 -15.32 4.83 5.58
N GLU A 114 -15.60 6.04 6.07
CA GLU A 114 -16.83 6.77 5.83
C GLU A 114 -16.51 8.21 5.47
N GLN A 115 -16.75 8.59 4.22
CA GLN A 115 -16.68 9.99 3.82
C GLN A 115 -18.07 10.61 3.88
N LYS A 116 -18.20 11.74 4.58
CA LYS A 116 -19.44 12.51 4.69
C LYS A 116 -19.18 13.96 4.27
N GLY A 117 -20.15 14.60 3.62
CA GLY A 117 -20.05 16.01 3.18
C GLY A 117 -19.45 16.18 1.78
N GLY A 118 -18.93 17.37 1.46
CA GLY A 118 -18.29 17.69 0.18
C GLY A 118 -18.91 18.88 -0.54
N HIS A 119 -20.06 18.68 -1.19
CA HIS A 119 -20.61 19.72 -2.08
C HIS A 119 -21.22 20.90 -1.32
N ILE A 120 -21.96 20.62 -0.24
CA ILE A 120 -22.69 21.64 0.55
C ILE A 120 -22.08 21.84 1.93
N ARG A 121 -21.53 20.78 2.53
CA ARG A 121 -20.97 20.77 3.89
C ARG A 121 -19.46 20.60 3.86
N ASP A 122 -18.81 21.01 4.93
CA ASP A 122 -17.38 20.73 5.17
C ASP A 122 -17.06 19.25 4.95
N LYS A 123 -15.86 18.99 4.42
CA LYS A 123 -15.42 17.63 4.14
C LYS A 123 -15.13 16.96 5.47
N LYS A 124 -15.80 15.82 5.71
CA LYS A 124 -15.62 15.02 6.91
C LYS A 124 -15.11 13.64 6.52
N TYR A 125 -13.90 13.32 6.97
CA TYR A 125 -13.29 12.00 6.82
C TYR A 125 -13.44 11.28 8.15
N CYS A 126 -14.10 10.13 8.13
CA CYS A 126 -14.29 9.30 9.32
C CYS A 126 -13.87 7.89 9.01
N TRP A 127 -13.40 7.17 10.02
CA TRP A 127 -13.36 5.72 9.95
C TRP A 127 -13.54 5.10 11.31
N THR A 128 -13.91 3.82 11.30
CA THR A 128 -13.98 2.98 12.50
C THR A 128 -13.14 1.74 12.29
N MET A 129 -12.36 1.37 13.30
CA MET A 129 -11.62 0.14 13.35
C MET A 129 -12.33 -0.84 14.31
N SER A 130 -12.50 -2.07 13.86
CA SER A 130 -13.14 -3.15 14.60
C SER A 130 -12.27 -4.40 14.56
N SER A 131 -12.53 -5.36 15.44
CA SER A 131 -11.93 -6.70 15.36
C SER A 131 -13.04 -7.72 15.10
N PRO A 132 -13.05 -8.41 13.94
CA PRO A 132 -14.09 -9.38 13.60
C PRO A 132 -14.26 -10.51 14.61
N SER A 133 -13.20 -10.87 15.34
CA SER A 133 -13.23 -11.90 16.38
C SER A 133 -13.86 -11.42 17.69
N SER A 134 -14.07 -10.12 17.85
CA SER A 134 -14.61 -9.54 19.06
C SER A 134 -16.06 -9.11 18.84
N ASN A 135 -16.96 -9.56 19.70
CA ASN A 135 -18.32 -9.01 19.78
C ASN A 135 -18.32 -7.56 20.32
N ALA A 136 -17.15 -7.01 20.67
CA ALA A 136 -17.03 -5.67 21.22
C ALA A 136 -17.38 -4.58 20.19
N LYS A 137 -17.81 -3.45 20.75
CA LYS A 137 -17.96 -2.16 20.07
C LYS A 137 -16.66 -1.77 19.33
N SER A 138 -16.75 -0.88 18.35
CA SER A 138 -15.61 -0.31 17.59
C SER A 138 -14.40 -0.07 18.49
N LEU A 139 -13.24 -0.62 18.13
CA LEU A 139 -12.01 -0.49 18.88
C LEU A 139 -11.46 0.93 18.77
N TRP A 140 -11.38 1.48 17.57
CA TRP A 140 -10.91 2.85 17.37
C TRP A 140 -11.83 3.58 16.42
N SER A 141 -11.92 4.89 16.54
CA SER A 141 -12.62 5.72 15.57
C SER A 141 -11.89 7.03 15.35
N TYR A 142 -11.87 7.48 14.10
CA TYR A 142 -11.24 8.73 13.71
C TYR A 142 -12.24 9.66 13.06
N THR A 143 -12.06 10.96 13.27
CA THR A 143 -12.80 12.01 12.59
C THR A 143 -11.88 13.19 12.31
N LEU A 144 -11.80 13.56 11.04
CA LEU A 144 -11.17 14.78 10.55
C LEU A 144 -12.21 15.62 9.82
N THR A 145 -12.36 16.88 10.23
CA THR A 145 -13.21 17.87 9.56
C THR A 145 -12.32 18.96 8.99
N ARG A 146 -12.41 19.20 7.67
CA ARG A 146 -11.69 20.28 6.99
C ARG A 146 -12.67 21.31 6.42
N ASN A 147 -12.32 22.58 6.54
CA ASN A 147 -13.08 23.69 5.99
C ASN A 147 -13.17 23.57 4.48
N ARG A 148 -14.37 23.62 3.91
CA ARG A 148 -14.55 23.44 2.46
C ARG A 148 -13.80 24.47 1.60
N LYS A 149 -13.68 25.72 2.08
CA LYS A 149 -13.12 26.84 1.30
C LYS A 149 -11.61 26.94 1.44
N THR A 150 -11.10 26.82 2.67
CA THR A 150 -9.69 27.04 2.98
C THR A 150 -8.90 25.75 3.11
N ASP A 151 -9.58 24.61 3.15
CA ASP A 151 -9.02 23.28 3.47
C ASP A 151 -8.31 23.22 4.83
N ALA A 152 -8.52 24.23 5.68
CA ALA A 152 -7.98 24.28 7.03
C ALA A 152 -8.64 23.21 7.92
N VAL A 153 -7.87 22.60 8.81
CA VAL A 153 -8.39 21.64 9.81
C VAL A 153 -9.28 22.39 10.79
N LEU A 154 -10.54 21.95 10.90
CA LEU A 154 -11.49 22.46 11.89
C LEU A 154 -11.48 21.59 13.15
N SER A 155 -11.39 20.28 12.99
CA SER A 155 -11.27 19.33 14.10
C SER A 155 -10.61 18.04 13.64
N GLU A 156 -9.80 17.46 14.53
CA GLU A 156 -9.18 16.15 14.36
C GLU A 156 -9.23 15.40 15.69
N THR A 157 -9.76 14.18 15.67
CA THR A 157 -9.95 13.39 16.88
C THR A 157 -9.82 11.91 16.57
N LEU A 158 -8.89 11.24 17.26
CA LEU A 158 -8.77 9.80 17.30
C LEU A 158 -9.31 9.33 18.66
N THR A 159 -10.30 8.45 18.69
CA THR A 159 -10.88 7.92 19.93
C THR A 159 -10.54 6.45 20.06
N ASN A 160 -10.05 6.06 21.24
CA ASN A 160 -9.66 4.69 21.55
C ASN A 160 -10.84 3.82 22.06
N PRO A 161 -10.63 2.53 22.38
CA PRO A 161 -11.72 1.64 22.79
C PRO A 161 -12.42 2.06 24.08
N TYR A 162 -11.75 2.87 24.90
CA TYR A 162 -12.23 3.37 26.19
C TYR A 162 -12.94 4.72 26.07
N GLY A 163 -13.12 5.25 24.85
CA GLY A 163 -13.75 6.54 24.61
C GLY A 163 -12.85 7.75 24.91
N VAL A 164 -11.56 7.52 25.18
CA VAL A 164 -10.60 8.61 25.40
C VAL A 164 -10.12 9.15 24.07
N GLN A 165 -10.10 10.47 23.97
CA GLN A 165 -9.64 11.18 22.78
C GLN A 165 -8.13 11.37 22.80
N ILE A 166 -7.51 11.09 21.66
CA ILE A 166 -6.12 11.34 21.32
C ILE A 166 -6.13 12.40 20.21
N HIS A 167 -5.26 13.38 20.35
CA HIS A 167 -5.08 14.46 19.39
C HIS A 167 -3.76 14.25 18.66
N PRO A 168 -3.77 13.49 17.55
CA PRO A 168 -2.59 13.38 16.72
C PRO A 168 -2.27 14.74 16.08
N LYS A 169 -0.98 15.01 15.88
CA LYS A 169 -0.50 16.22 15.21
C LYS A 169 0.37 15.80 14.04
N PHE A 170 -0.13 16.07 12.84
CA PHE A 170 0.57 15.84 11.59
C PHE A 170 1.45 17.03 11.21
N GLU A 171 2.68 16.74 10.80
CA GLU A 171 3.61 17.73 10.27
C GLU A 171 4.27 17.17 8.99
N ALA A 172 4.25 17.95 7.91
CA ALA A 172 4.97 17.63 6.69
C ALA A 172 6.12 18.63 6.53
N THR A 173 7.33 18.17 6.83
CA THR A 173 8.54 18.95 6.57
C THR A 173 8.98 18.74 5.12
N GLY A 174 9.94 19.54 4.64
CA GLY A 174 10.52 19.35 3.30
C GLY A 174 11.17 17.97 3.10
N GLU A 175 11.55 17.28 4.18
CA GLU A 175 12.33 16.04 4.15
C GLU A 175 11.48 14.79 4.42
N TYR A 176 10.50 14.87 5.32
CA TYR A 176 9.64 13.76 5.71
C TYR A 176 8.32 14.26 6.32
N ALA A 177 7.34 13.36 6.39
CA ALA A 177 6.09 13.54 7.12
C ALA A 177 6.18 12.85 8.49
N SER A 178 5.59 13.45 9.52
CA SER A 178 5.50 12.88 10.84
C SER A 178 4.10 13.03 11.44
N LEU A 179 3.77 12.11 12.35
CA LEU A 179 2.56 12.15 13.16
C LEU A 179 2.92 11.91 14.62
N THR A 180 2.81 12.97 15.43
CA THR A 180 3.09 12.89 16.88
C THR A 180 1.79 12.71 17.67
N PHE A 181 1.84 11.92 18.73
CA PHE A 181 0.70 11.74 19.64
C PHE A 181 1.17 11.24 21.02
N LYS A 182 0.29 11.34 22.02
CA LYS A 182 0.51 10.77 23.36
C LYS A 182 -0.51 9.68 23.63
N ASN A 183 -0.06 8.57 24.20
CA ASN A 183 -0.92 7.51 24.69
C ASN A 183 -1.50 7.87 26.09
N LEU A 184 -2.40 7.03 26.61
CA LEU A 184 -3.08 7.22 27.90
C LEU A 184 -2.14 7.31 29.10
N ASP A 185 -1.01 6.61 29.03
CA ASP A 185 0.05 6.62 30.02
C ASP A 185 0.94 7.87 29.93
N GLY A 186 0.68 8.77 28.98
CA GLY A 186 1.48 9.96 28.71
C GLY A 186 2.71 9.70 27.84
N THR A 187 2.97 8.44 27.45
CA THR A 187 4.08 8.07 26.58
C THR A 187 3.90 8.74 25.21
N SER A 188 4.96 9.41 24.75
CA SER A 188 4.95 10.11 23.45
C SER A 188 5.43 9.19 22.35
N TYR A 189 4.69 9.18 21.24
CA TYR A 189 4.99 8.41 20.05
C TYR A 189 5.06 9.32 18.83
N GLU A 190 5.84 8.91 17.84
CA GLU A 190 5.97 9.62 16.58
C GLU A 190 6.11 8.65 15.42
N TRP A 191 5.17 8.65 14.48
CA TRP A 191 5.44 8.07 13.18
C TRP A 191 6.30 9.04 12.36
N ARG A 192 7.32 8.52 11.67
CA ARG A 192 8.09 9.27 10.67
C ARG A 192 8.14 8.49 9.37
N SER A 193 7.93 9.17 8.26
CA SER A 193 8.21 8.64 6.92
C SER A 193 9.72 8.68 6.64
N SER A 194 10.21 7.77 5.80
CA SER A 194 11.62 7.69 5.41
C SER A 194 12.03 8.80 4.44
N ALA A 195 11.05 9.41 3.77
CA ALA A 195 11.20 10.48 2.81
C ALA A 195 9.87 11.25 2.70
N ARG A 196 9.90 12.42 2.07
CA ARG A 196 8.71 13.18 1.73
C ARG A 196 7.82 12.35 0.80
N VAL A 197 6.55 12.26 1.15
CA VAL A 197 5.54 11.66 0.26
C VAL A 197 5.27 12.61 -0.90
N SER A 198 5.50 12.13 -2.12
CA SER A 198 5.26 12.86 -3.36
C SER A 198 5.05 11.87 -4.52
N SER A 199 4.37 12.33 -5.56
CA SER A 199 4.25 11.69 -6.88
C SER A 199 4.84 12.55 -8.00
N LEU A 200 5.62 13.58 -7.67
CA LEU A 200 6.34 14.41 -8.65
C LEU A 200 7.74 13.87 -8.89
N ASN A 201 8.32 14.24 -10.04
CA ASN A 201 9.72 13.93 -10.38
C ASN A 201 10.08 12.43 -10.27
N GLY A 202 9.11 11.55 -10.53
CA GLY A 202 9.27 10.10 -10.43
C GLY A 202 9.35 9.56 -9.00
N ALA A 203 9.06 10.39 -7.98
CA ALA A 203 8.80 9.94 -6.64
C ALA A 203 7.59 9.01 -6.60
N ARG A 204 7.63 8.07 -5.67
CA ARG A 204 6.64 7.01 -5.52
C ARG A 204 6.22 6.92 -4.05
N TRP A 205 4.95 7.18 -3.77
CA TRP A 205 4.45 7.17 -2.39
C TRP A 205 4.56 5.78 -1.76
N ASP A 206 4.44 4.73 -2.57
CA ASP A 206 4.52 3.34 -2.15
C ASP A 206 5.95 2.84 -1.91
N THR A 207 6.96 3.70 -2.09
CA THR A 207 8.35 3.42 -1.74
C THR A 207 8.76 4.08 -0.44
N VAL A 208 7.81 4.72 0.25
CA VAL A 208 8.02 5.36 1.53
C VAL A 208 7.84 4.32 2.64
N ARG A 209 8.85 4.16 3.49
CA ARG A 209 8.77 3.37 4.73
C ARG A 209 8.35 4.30 5.86
N HIS A 210 7.58 3.78 6.81
CA HIS A 210 7.22 4.52 8.02
C HIS A 210 7.78 3.81 9.23
N ALA A 211 8.29 4.54 10.22
CA ALA A 211 8.72 3.98 11.50
C ALA A 211 8.03 4.70 12.65
N LEU A 212 7.53 3.92 13.60
CA LEU A 212 6.96 4.42 14.86
C LEU A 212 8.05 4.47 15.91
N PHE A 213 8.33 5.67 16.38
CA PHE A 213 9.29 5.96 17.43
C PHE A 213 8.61 6.09 18.79
N CYS A 214 9.26 5.56 19.82
CA CYS A 214 8.96 5.81 21.23
C CYS A 214 10.30 6.04 21.92
N ASN A 215 10.50 7.20 22.56
CA ASN A 215 11.78 7.58 23.18
C ASN A 215 12.99 7.39 22.23
N ASN A 216 12.84 7.83 20.97
CA ASN A 216 13.83 7.68 19.88
C ASN A 216 14.17 6.23 19.45
N ALA A 217 13.52 5.21 20.03
CA ALA A 217 13.64 3.82 19.57
C ALA A 217 12.51 3.46 18.61
N ILE A 218 12.82 2.69 17.56
CA ILE A 218 11.80 2.19 16.62
C ILE A 218 11.08 1.01 17.26
N VAL A 219 9.79 1.19 17.56
CA VAL A 219 8.93 0.19 18.21
C VAL A 219 8.00 -0.54 17.23
N ALA A 220 7.78 0.04 16.06
CA ALA A 220 7.13 -0.60 14.91
C ALA A 220 7.59 0.07 13.61
N ASP A 221 7.40 -0.57 12.47
CA ASP A 221 7.55 0.05 11.16
C ASP A 221 6.53 -0.51 10.17
N HIS A 222 6.33 0.21 9.07
CA HIS A 222 5.40 -0.13 8.01
C HIS A 222 6.07 0.05 6.64
N VAL A 223 5.76 -0.86 5.72
CA VAL A 223 6.13 -0.81 4.31
C VAL A 223 5.01 -1.32 3.43
N PHE A 224 4.86 -0.70 2.26
CA PHE A 224 3.98 -1.22 1.22
C PHE A 224 4.50 -2.51 0.58
N TRP A 225 5.82 -2.71 0.59
CA TRP A 225 6.46 -3.93 0.10
C TRP A 225 7.42 -4.50 1.15
N ASP A 226 7.13 -5.69 1.64
CA ASP A 226 7.89 -6.29 2.73
C ASP A 226 9.08 -7.17 2.28
N GLY A 227 9.35 -7.24 0.98
CA GLY A 227 10.43 -8.07 0.44
C GLY A 227 10.09 -9.55 0.34
N PHE A 228 8.88 -9.98 0.72
CA PHE A 228 8.57 -11.40 0.82
C PHE A 228 8.65 -12.12 -0.52
N VAL A 229 9.25 -13.30 -0.46
CA VAL A 229 9.35 -14.26 -1.54
C VAL A 229 8.76 -15.58 -1.04
N ASP A 230 7.69 -16.05 -1.69
CA ASP A 230 7.19 -17.41 -1.44
C ASP A 230 8.08 -18.40 -2.22
N GLU A 231 9.14 -18.89 -1.57
CA GLU A 231 10.03 -19.90 -2.15
C GLU A 231 9.32 -21.24 -2.43
N GLN A 232 8.12 -21.44 -1.88
CA GLN A 232 7.33 -22.66 -2.03
C GLN A 232 6.20 -22.50 -3.05
N GLU A 233 6.10 -21.35 -3.72
CA GLU A 233 5.08 -21.13 -4.75
C GLU A 233 5.30 -22.10 -5.93
N ILE A 234 4.29 -22.92 -6.25
CA ILE A 234 4.38 -23.91 -7.33
C ILE A 234 3.63 -23.42 -8.56
N HIS A 235 4.38 -23.14 -9.63
CA HIS A 235 3.87 -22.76 -10.94
C HIS A 235 3.70 -24.01 -11.81
N LYS A 236 2.60 -24.76 -11.59
CA LYS A 236 2.34 -26.09 -12.18
C LYS A 236 2.54 -26.18 -13.71
N THR A 237 2.18 -25.12 -14.42
CA THR A 237 2.23 -25.08 -15.89
C THR A 237 3.53 -24.53 -16.45
N ALA A 238 4.33 -23.83 -15.63
CA ALA A 238 5.54 -23.15 -16.06
C ALA A 238 6.73 -24.10 -16.10
N THR A 239 7.60 -23.93 -17.09
CA THR A 239 8.86 -24.67 -17.26
C THR A 239 9.98 -23.67 -17.39
N CYS A 240 11.05 -23.82 -16.62
CA CYS A 240 12.20 -22.91 -16.73
C CYS A 240 12.94 -23.17 -18.04
N ASP A 241 13.14 -22.17 -18.89
CA ASP A 241 13.88 -22.31 -20.14
C ASP A 241 15.38 -22.47 -19.98
N GLY A 242 15.92 -22.12 -18.82
CA GLY A 242 17.31 -22.37 -18.44
C GLY A 242 17.54 -23.84 -18.11
N CYS A 243 17.01 -24.29 -16.97
CA CYS A 243 17.25 -25.63 -16.43
C CYS A 243 16.21 -26.69 -16.79
N LYS A 244 15.14 -26.32 -17.51
CA LYS A 244 14.02 -27.21 -17.92
C LYS A 244 13.21 -27.81 -16.77
N THR A 245 13.39 -27.35 -15.53
CA THR A 245 12.59 -27.80 -14.38
C THR A 245 11.11 -27.47 -14.55
N LYS A 246 10.25 -28.48 -14.32
CA LYS A 246 8.78 -28.40 -14.28
C LYS A 246 8.24 -29.31 -13.18
N PRO A 247 7.34 -28.84 -12.29
CA PRO A 247 6.87 -27.47 -12.18
C PRO A 247 7.97 -26.53 -11.67
N MET A 248 7.88 -25.24 -12.01
CA MET A 248 8.76 -24.25 -11.38
C MET A 248 8.32 -24.01 -9.93
N VAL A 249 9.29 -23.97 -9.00
CA VAL A 249 9.08 -23.70 -7.59
C VAL A 249 9.80 -22.41 -7.20
N GLY A 250 9.16 -21.55 -6.43
CA GLY A 250 9.66 -20.24 -6.02
C GLY A 250 9.40 -19.13 -7.04
N ILE A 251 10.32 -18.15 -7.14
CA ILE A 251 10.15 -17.01 -8.05
C ILE A 251 10.25 -17.47 -9.51
N ARG A 252 9.18 -17.21 -10.27
CA ARG A 252 9.15 -17.32 -11.72
C ARG A 252 9.41 -15.95 -12.34
N TRP A 253 10.40 -15.86 -13.21
CA TRP A 253 10.72 -14.67 -13.98
C TRP A 253 10.27 -14.86 -15.42
N LYS A 254 9.34 -14.04 -15.88
CA LYS A 254 8.90 -14.03 -17.27
C LYS A 254 9.59 -12.90 -18.03
N CYS A 255 10.18 -13.20 -19.17
CA CYS A 255 10.74 -12.19 -20.05
C CYS A 255 9.63 -11.37 -20.73
N LYS A 256 9.79 -10.05 -20.84
CA LYS A 256 8.87 -9.14 -21.54
C LYS A 256 9.26 -8.91 -23.01
N THR A 257 10.52 -9.15 -23.37
CA THR A 257 11.06 -8.86 -24.71
C THR A 257 11.15 -10.07 -25.63
N CYS A 258 11.16 -11.29 -25.09
CA CYS A 258 11.07 -12.50 -25.91
C CYS A 258 9.64 -12.66 -26.44
N LEU A 259 9.51 -13.02 -27.72
CA LEU A 259 8.21 -13.29 -28.35
C LEU A 259 7.55 -14.56 -27.80
N ASP A 260 8.36 -15.54 -27.41
CA ASP A 260 7.90 -16.79 -26.82
C ASP A 260 7.61 -16.65 -25.31
N ASP A 261 6.93 -17.65 -24.73
CA ASP A 261 6.70 -17.76 -23.27
C ASP A 261 8.01 -18.08 -22.54
N HIS A 262 8.91 -17.11 -22.52
CA HIS A 262 10.25 -17.28 -21.98
C HIS A 262 10.25 -17.07 -20.47
N ASP A 263 10.32 -18.17 -19.72
CA ASP A 263 10.29 -18.19 -18.27
C ASP A 263 11.61 -18.75 -17.71
N VAL A 264 12.15 -18.13 -16.67
CA VAL A 264 13.32 -18.67 -15.95
C VAL A 264 13.07 -18.68 -14.45
N CYS A 265 13.62 -19.67 -13.75
CA CYS A 265 13.63 -19.70 -12.30
C CYS A 265 14.64 -18.68 -11.75
N ASN A 266 14.54 -18.36 -10.45
CA ASN A 266 15.46 -17.42 -9.82
C ASN A 266 16.96 -17.77 -10.01
N PRO A 267 17.39 -19.04 -9.82
CA PRO A 267 18.77 -19.42 -10.09
C PRO A 267 19.22 -19.15 -11.53
N CYS A 268 18.43 -19.54 -12.54
CA CYS A 268 18.78 -19.32 -13.95
C CYS A 268 18.84 -17.83 -14.32
N ARG A 269 17.97 -16.98 -13.72
CA ARG A 269 18.07 -15.53 -13.90
C ARG A 269 19.40 -15.00 -13.37
N GLN A 270 19.78 -15.40 -12.15
CA GLN A 270 21.00 -14.92 -11.49
C GLN A 270 22.27 -15.38 -12.20
N THR A 271 22.28 -16.60 -12.73
CA THR A 271 23.44 -17.15 -13.45
C THR A 271 23.48 -16.77 -14.93
N GLY A 272 22.45 -16.08 -15.45
CA GLY A 272 22.33 -15.73 -16.86
C GLY A 272 21.99 -16.91 -17.78
N GLN A 273 21.55 -18.04 -17.23
CA GLN A 273 21.22 -19.22 -18.03
C GLN A 273 19.95 -19.01 -18.85
N SER A 274 20.09 -19.11 -20.18
CA SER A 274 19.07 -18.75 -21.17
C SER A 274 18.64 -17.27 -21.12
N VAL A 275 19.39 -16.40 -20.43
CA VAL A 275 19.12 -14.96 -20.37
C VAL A 275 19.91 -14.25 -21.48
N LYS A 276 19.21 -13.62 -22.43
CA LYS A 276 19.84 -12.74 -23.42
C LYS A 276 20.03 -11.34 -22.83
N PRO A 277 21.03 -10.55 -23.28
CA PRO A 277 21.18 -9.15 -22.84
C PRO A 277 19.95 -8.27 -23.13
N SER A 278 19.16 -8.61 -24.15
CA SER A 278 17.89 -7.93 -24.47
C SER A 278 16.71 -8.36 -23.60
N CYS A 279 16.87 -9.40 -22.76
CA CYS A 279 15.81 -9.87 -21.87
C CYS A 279 15.50 -8.81 -20.81
N THR A 280 14.24 -8.37 -20.76
CA THR A 280 13.72 -7.58 -19.65
C THR A 280 12.78 -8.46 -18.84
N TRP A 281 12.95 -8.49 -17.54
CA TRP A 281 12.28 -9.47 -16.68
C TRP A 281 11.11 -8.86 -15.94
N ARG A 282 10.18 -9.71 -15.53
CA ARG A 282 9.18 -9.40 -14.51
C ARG A 282 8.90 -10.64 -13.68
N ILE A 283 8.53 -10.39 -12.45
CA ILE A 283 8.12 -11.44 -11.53
C ILE A 283 6.71 -11.90 -11.89
N LYS A 284 6.52 -13.22 -11.91
CA LYS A 284 5.23 -13.89 -11.94
C LYS A 284 5.12 -14.68 -10.64
N GLY A 285 4.18 -14.32 -9.77
CA GLY A 285 3.94 -15.02 -8.51
C GLY A 285 3.54 -14.10 -7.37
N ALA A 286 3.67 -14.58 -6.14
CA ALA A 286 3.30 -13.88 -4.92
C ALA A 286 4.01 -12.53 -4.83
N LEU A 287 3.24 -11.46 -4.99
CA LEU A 287 3.68 -10.07 -4.85
C LEU A 287 3.97 -9.78 -3.37
N PRO A 288 4.87 -8.83 -3.05
CA PRO A 288 5.13 -8.49 -1.67
C PRO A 288 3.85 -7.92 -1.04
N ASP A 289 3.66 -8.18 0.25
CA ASP A 289 2.50 -7.68 0.98
C ASP A 289 2.82 -6.30 1.59
N GLU A 290 1.78 -5.46 1.74
CA GLU A 290 1.85 -4.34 2.69
C GLU A 290 1.99 -4.95 4.08
N SER A 291 3.00 -4.52 4.84
CA SER A 291 3.27 -5.06 6.17
C SER A 291 3.49 -3.99 7.22
N MET A 292 3.03 -4.26 8.42
CA MET A 292 3.37 -3.53 9.63
C MET A 292 4.04 -4.49 10.61
N ASN A 293 5.30 -4.22 10.95
CA ASN A 293 6.07 -5.07 11.83
C ASN A 293 6.15 -4.43 13.22
N ILE A 294 5.70 -5.17 14.22
CA ILE A 294 5.82 -4.78 15.63
C ILE A 294 7.19 -5.24 16.12
N ARG A 295 7.94 -4.34 16.76
CA ARG A 295 9.33 -4.59 17.17
C ARG A 295 9.51 -4.50 18.69
N MET A 296 8.62 -3.80 19.39
CA MET A 296 8.59 -3.76 20.85
C MET A 296 7.56 -4.73 21.41
N GLN A 297 7.96 -5.54 22.39
CA GLN A 297 7.04 -6.40 23.13
C GLN A 297 6.09 -5.55 23.98
N GLY A 298 4.80 -5.91 24.02
CA GLY A 298 3.79 -5.18 24.80
C GLY A 298 3.28 -3.89 24.15
N LEU A 299 3.74 -3.54 22.94
CA LEU A 299 3.15 -2.44 22.18
C LEU A 299 1.66 -2.73 21.90
N ASP A 300 0.79 -1.73 22.12
CA ASP A 300 -0.60 -1.81 21.68
C ASP A 300 -0.66 -1.82 20.14
N ILE A 301 -0.88 -2.99 19.57
CA ILE A 301 -0.93 -3.22 18.13
C ILE A 301 -2.11 -2.46 17.49
N GLY A 302 -3.23 -2.34 18.21
CA GLY A 302 -4.39 -1.58 17.73
C GLY A 302 -4.10 -0.09 17.65
N MET A 303 -3.41 0.48 18.64
CA MET A 303 -2.92 1.86 18.60
C MET A 303 -1.97 2.08 17.42
N ALA A 304 -1.01 1.18 17.19
CA ALA A 304 -0.08 1.27 16.06
C ALA A 304 -0.82 1.26 14.71
N ALA A 305 -1.76 0.33 14.50
CA ALA A 305 -2.57 0.25 13.28
C ALA A 305 -3.43 1.50 13.07
N ALA A 306 -4.11 1.96 14.12
CA ALA A 306 -4.99 3.12 14.07
C ALA A 306 -4.22 4.42 13.74
N THR A 307 -3.07 4.63 14.38
CA THR A 307 -2.27 5.85 14.16
C THR A 307 -1.51 5.83 12.84
N LEU A 308 -1.08 4.64 12.37
CA LEU A 308 -0.58 4.48 11.00
C LEU A 308 -1.65 4.86 9.97
N GLN A 309 -2.91 4.50 10.21
CA GLN A 309 -4.00 4.89 9.31
C GLN A 309 -4.21 6.40 9.28
N VAL A 310 -4.15 7.09 10.43
CA VAL A 310 -4.21 8.57 10.48
C VAL A 310 -3.10 9.19 9.65
N LEU A 311 -1.86 8.71 9.80
CA LEU A 311 -0.73 9.18 9.01
C LEU A 311 -0.97 9.00 7.50
N ARG A 312 -1.41 7.80 7.09
CA ARG A 312 -1.69 7.49 5.68
C ARG A 312 -2.82 8.35 5.11
N ASP A 313 -3.83 8.65 5.90
CA ASP A 313 -4.91 9.56 5.48
C ASP A 313 -4.34 10.95 5.19
N TRP A 314 -3.49 11.49 6.07
CA TRP A 314 -2.81 12.77 5.86
C TRP A 314 -1.90 12.77 4.63
N GLU A 315 -1.11 11.72 4.43
CA GLU A 315 -0.26 11.57 3.25
C GLU A 315 -1.09 11.53 1.95
N ARG A 316 -2.24 10.84 1.95
CA ARG A 316 -3.18 10.88 0.82
C ARG A 316 -3.75 12.28 0.58
N HIS A 317 -3.98 13.07 1.63
CA HIS A 317 -4.40 14.46 1.45
C HIS A 317 -3.32 15.28 0.73
N LEU A 318 -2.06 15.15 1.14
CA LEU A 318 -0.94 15.79 0.47
C LEU A 318 -0.84 15.40 -1.01
N LEU A 319 -0.98 14.11 -1.31
CA LEU A 319 -0.94 13.61 -2.69
C LEU A 319 -2.09 14.15 -3.55
N ARG A 320 -3.30 14.30 -2.98
CA ARG A 320 -4.43 14.94 -3.69
C ARG A 320 -4.19 16.42 -3.94
N GLU A 321 -3.66 17.15 -2.96
CA GLU A 321 -3.29 18.56 -3.12
C GLU A 321 -2.20 18.73 -4.19
N GLU A 322 -1.20 17.84 -4.20
CA GLU A 322 -0.13 17.83 -5.18
C GLU A 322 -0.65 17.51 -6.59
N LYS A 323 -1.51 16.51 -6.72
CA LYS A 323 -2.18 16.16 -7.99
C LYS A 323 -3.07 17.28 -8.52
N ALA A 324 -3.78 18.00 -7.64
CA ALA A 324 -4.58 19.14 -8.03
C ALA A 324 -3.71 20.31 -8.56
N LYS A 325 -2.53 20.51 -7.97
CA LYS A 325 -1.58 21.56 -8.38
C LYS A 325 -0.83 21.20 -9.66
N ASN A 326 -0.42 19.94 -9.81
CA ASN A 326 0.46 19.47 -10.89
C ASN A 326 -0.11 18.24 -11.61
N PRO A 327 -1.30 18.33 -12.23
CA PRO A 327 -2.01 17.16 -12.76
C PRO A 327 -1.25 16.44 -13.87
N VAL A 328 -0.54 17.18 -14.71
CA VAL A 328 0.23 16.62 -15.84
C VAL A 328 1.44 15.83 -15.35
N GLU A 329 2.20 16.38 -14.40
CA GLU A 329 3.38 15.71 -13.84
C GLU A 329 2.99 14.45 -13.06
N VAL A 330 1.94 14.52 -12.26
CA VAL A 330 1.41 13.34 -11.55
C VAL A 330 0.93 12.29 -12.54
N ALA A 331 0.23 12.66 -13.62
CA ALA A 331 -0.19 11.71 -14.65
C ALA A 331 0.99 11.05 -15.37
N HIS A 332 2.08 11.79 -15.62
CA HIS A 332 3.31 11.23 -16.17
C HIS A 332 3.96 10.24 -15.18
N ALA A 333 4.04 10.59 -13.89
CA ALA A 333 4.54 9.69 -12.85
C ALA A 333 3.69 8.42 -12.70
N GLU A 334 2.35 8.54 -12.74
CA GLU A 334 1.41 7.40 -12.77
C GLU A 334 1.70 6.49 -13.97
N THR A 335 1.90 7.08 -15.15
CA THR A 335 2.20 6.33 -16.38
C THR A 335 3.53 5.59 -16.25
N LEU A 336 4.56 6.25 -15.75
CA LEU A 336 5.89 5.65 -15.54
C LEU A 336 5.82 4.50 -14.53
N ALA A 337 5.15 4.70 -13.40
CA ALA A 337 4.95 3.68 -12.38
C ALA A 337 4.18 2.47 -12.94
N GLY A 338 3.17 2.70 -13.78
CA GLY A 338 2.40 1.65 -14.44
C GLY A 338 3.20 0.77 -15.41
N THR A 339 4.39 1.19 -15.84
CA THR A 339 5.28 0.34 -16.67
C THR A 339 5.94 -0.80 -15.88
N GLN A 340 5.91 -0.72 -14.54
CA GLN A 340 6.61 -1.63 -13.64
C GLN A 340 5.63 -2.49 -12.84
N PRO A 341 5.96 -3.77 -12.57
CA PRO A 341 5.08 -4.66 -11.82
C PRO A 341 4.64 -4.06 -10.48
N LEU A 342 5.57 -3.62 -9.63
CA LEU A 342 5.24 -3.06 -8.31
C LEU A 342 4.53 -1.70 -8.41
N GLY A 343 4.92 -0.86 -9.38
CA GLY A 343 4.28 0.44 -9.56
C GLY A 343 2.83 0.32 -10.00
N MET A 344 2.54 -0.63 -10.90
CA MET A 344 1.17 -0.89 -11.33
C MET A 344 0.26 -1.21 -10.14
N ILE A 345 0.72 -1.97 -9.14
CA ILE A 345 -0.07 -2.34 -7.95
C ILE A 345 -0.52 -1.09 -7.18
N SER A 346 0.40 -0.15 -6.94
CA SER A 346 0.15 1.03 -6.10
C SER A 346 -0.71 2.08 -6.78
N TYR A 347 -0.71 2.11 -8.10
CA TYR A 347 -1.48 3.06 -8.88
C TYR A 347 -2.73 2.43 -9.52
N LEU A 348 -3.09 1.20 -9.14
CA LEU A 348 -4.33 0.55 -9.56
C LEU A 348 -5.54 1.42 -9.17
N LYS A 349 -6.34 1.81 -10.16
CA LYS A 349 -7.60 2.52 -9.94
C LYS A 349 -8.71 1.50 -9.73
N ALA A 350 -9.77 1.87 -9.01
CA ALA A 350 -10.91 0.98 -8.81
C ALA A 350 -11.53 0.51 -10.13
N LYS A 351 -11.57 1.38 -11.15
CA LYS A 351 -12.05 1.04 -12.50
C LYS A 351 -11.19 0.01 -13.24
N ASP A 352 -9.93 -0.14 -12.84
CA ASP A 352 -9.04 -1.17 -13.38
C ASP A 352 -9.37 -2.55 -12.79
N LEU A 353 -10.12 -2.56 -11.69
CA LEU A 353 -10.70 -3.72 -11.02
C LEU A 353 -12.10 -4.05 -11.59
N LYS A 354 -12.16 -4.68 -12.77
CA LYS A 354 -13.43 -5.12 -13.36
C LYS A 354 -13.97 -6.37 -12.66
N ASN A 355 -15.20 -6.27 -12.14
CA ASN A 355 -16.08 -7.36 -11.69
C ASN A 355 -15.92 -7.83 -10.22
N GLY A 356 -15.59 -6.93 -9.29
CA GLY A 356 -15.66 -7.26 -7.85
C GLY A 356 -14.71 -8.38 -7.41
N LYS A 357 -13.67 -8.66 -8.20
CA LYS A 357 -12.56 -9.52 -7.81
C LYS A 357 -11.67 -8.74 -6.84
N SER A 358 -11.04 -9.42 -5.88
CA SER A 358 -10.11 -8.77 -4.97
C SER A 358 -8.99 -8.07 -5.75
N ALA A 359 -8.46 -6.97 -5.21
CA ALA A 359 -7.37 -6.23 -5.84
C ALA A 359 -6.22 -7.15 -6.25
N ASN A 360 -5.87 -8.16 -5.43
CA ASN A 360 -4.85 -9.16 -5.77
C ASN A 360 -5.25 -10.12 -6.91
N ALA A 361 -6.50 -10.58 -6.97
CA ALA A 361 -6.97 -11.46 -8.04
C ALA A 361 -7.07 -10.71 -9.38
N GLU A 362 -7.51 -9.45 -9.34
CA GLU A 362 -7.52 -8.60 -10.51
C GLU A 362 -6.12 -8.17 -10.90
N LEU A 363 -5.25 -7.84 -9.95
CA LEU A 363 -3.85 -7.53 -10.22
C LEU A 363 -3.15 -8.69 -10.92
N ASN A 364 -3.37 -9.92 -10.45
CA ASN A 364 -2.92 -11.11 -11.16
C ASN A 364 -3.51 -11.19 -12.58
N SER A 365 -4.79 -10.84 -12.76
CA SER A 365 -5.47 -10.79 -14.05
C SER A 365 -5.00 -9.64 -14.97
N ALA A 366 -4.70 -8.46 -14.42
CA ALA A 366 -4.20 -7.27 -15.11
C ALA A 366 -2.73 -7.49 -15.51
N LEU A 367 -1.93 -8.10 -14.63
CA LEU A 367 -0.63 -8.69 -14.93
C LEU A 367 -0.72 -9.82 -15.98
N HIS A 368 -1.91 -10.38 -16.24
CA HIS A 368 -2.14 -11.29 -17.37
C HIS A 368 -2.51 -10.53 -18.66
N ARG A 369 -3.39 -9.53 -18.59
CA ARG A 369 -3.84 -8.70 -19.74
C ARG A 369 -2.71 -7.86 -20.34
N PHE A 370 -1.85 -7.26 -19.52
CA PHE A 370 -0.70 -6.47 -19.97
C PHE A 370 0.25 -7.30 -20.87
N ASN A 371 0.24 -8.63 -20.73
CA ASN A 371 1.11 -9.54 -21.50
C ASN A 371 0.69 -9.70 -22.94
N HIS A 372 -0.58 -9.41 -23.20
CA HIS A 372 -1.18 -9.50 -24.52
C HIS A 372 -1.36 -8.10 -25.14
N GLY A 373 -1.26 -7.02 -24.35
CA GLY A 373 -1.56 -5.65 -24.79
C GLY A 373 -0.37 -4.84 -25.33
N VAL A 374 0.88 -5.30 -25.18
CA VAL A 374 2.06 -4.54 -25.62
C VAL A 374 2.24 -4.54 -27.15
N GLU A 375 1.51 -5.37 -27.91
CA GLU A 375 1.56 -5.33 -29.38
C GLU A 375 0.84 -4.13 -30.03
N LEU A 376 0.00 -3.38 -29.31
CA LEU A 376 -0.79 -2.28 -29.89
C LEU A 376 -0.27 -0.86 -29.54
N GLY A 377 0.78 -0.74 -28.73
CA GLY A 377 1.32 0.55 -28.25
C GLY A 377 2.30 1.26 -29.20
N GLY A 378 2.69 0.64 -30.33
CA GLY A 378 3.72 1.15 -31.24
C GLY A 378 3.33 2.33 -32.13
N GLN A 379 2.11 2.87 -32.03
CA GLN A 379 1.58 3.86 -32.99
C GLN A 379 1.39 5.29 -32.44
N LEU A 380 1.77 5.59 -31.19
CA LEU A 380 1.61 6.92 -30.61
C LEU A 380 2.87 7.81 -30.60
N GLN A 381 3.98 7.39 -31.24
CA GLN A 381 5.22 8.18 -31.31
C GLN A 381 5.39 9.06 -32.56
N ASN A 382 4.39 9.15 -33.46
CA ASN A 382 4.51 9.93 -34.71
C ASN A 382 3.71 11.25 -34.76
N MET A 383 3.38 11.86 -33.62
CA MET A 383 2.77 13.20 -33.59
C MET A 383 3.62 14.20 -32.82
N SER A 384 4.81 14.52 -33.34
CA SER A 384 5.55 15.75 -33.03
C SER A 384 6.70 15.96 -34.01
N ALA A 385 6.37 16.47 -35.20
CA ALA A 385 7.23 17.29 -36.06
C ALA A 385 6.43 17.67 -37.30
N GLY A 386 5.78 18.83 -37.25
CA GLY A 386 5.08 19.43 -38.38
C GLY A 386 5.37 20.92 -38.35
N ASP A 387 6.38 21.28 -39.13
CA ASP A 387 6.97 22.59 -39.31
C ASP A 387 6.01 23.57 -40.02
N GLY A 388 6.28 24.87 -39.84
CA GLY A 388 5.36 25.97 -40.10
C GLY A 388 5.03 26.33 -41.55
N GLY A 389 4.12 27.29 -41.68
CA GLY A 389 3.86 28.06 -42.89
C GLY A 389 2.38 28.34 -43.13
N GLY A 390 1.97 29.62 -43.14
CA GLY A 390 0.68 29.98 -43.74
C GLY A 390 0.05 31.27 -43.21
N ILE A 391 0.42 32.37 -43.83
CA ILE A 391 -0.21 33.70 -43.76
C ILE A 391 -1.66 33.64 -44.28
N GLY A 392 -2.56 34.39 -43.64
CA GLY A 392 -3.61 35.13 -44.35
C GLY A 392 -5.06 34.83 -43.95
N GLY A 393 -5.85 35.88 -43.76
CA GLY A 393 -7.30 35.84 -43.95
C GLY A 393 -8.13 36.59 -42.93
N ASP A 394 -8.40 37.87 -43.21
CA ASP A 394 -9.53 38.63 -42.67
C ASP A 394 -10.87 37.91 -42.89
N GLY A 395 -11.84 38.17 -42.00
CA GLY A 395 -13.24 37.83 -42.25
C GLY A 395 -14.09 37.86 -40.99
N GLY A 396 -14.79 38.98 -40.77
CA GLY A 396 -15.70 39.16 -39.64
C GLY A 396 -17.05 38.46 -39.77
N GLY A 397 -17.93 38.72 -38.80
CA GLY A 397 -19.38 38.61 -38.97
C GLY A 397 -20.12 37.79 -37.90
N GLY A 398 -21.13 38.43 -37.29
CA GLY A 398 -22.30 37.81 -36.64
C GLY A 398 -22.09 37.42 -35.17
N GLY A 399 -22.84 37.90 -34.18
CA GLY A 399 -24.24 38.33 -34.18
C GLY A 399 -25.16 37.17 -33.77
N GLY A 400 -25.80 37.30 -32.60
CA GLY A 400 -26.81 36.37 -32.06
C GLY A 400 -26.43 35.94 -30.64
N GLY A 401 -27.06 36.39 -29.55
CA GLY A 401 -28.48 36.66 -29.37
C GLY A 401 -29.16 35.35 -28.97
N GLY A 402 -29.41 35.15 -27.67
CA GLY A 402 -30.03 33.95 -27.16
C GLY A 402 -30.20 33.97 -25.64
N GLY A 403 -31.10 34.85 -25.16
CA GLY A 403 -31.64 34.76 -23.81
C GLY A 403 -32.48 33.49 -23.65
N GLY A 404 -32.42 32.91 -22.46
CA GLY A 404 -33.21 31.76 -22.07
C GLY A 404 -33.62 31.91 -20.62
N ASP A 405 -34.66 32.72 -20.40
CA ASP A 405 -35.42 32.75 -19.15
C ASP A 405 -36.21 31.44 -19.03
N GLY A 406 -35.89 30.64 -18.02
CA GLY A 406 -36.64 29.46 -17.62
C GLY A 406 -37.29 29.70 -16.27
N GLY A 407 -38.51 30.23 -16.27
CA GLY A 407 -39.35 30.35 -15.08
C GLY A 407 -40.13 29.08 -14.75
N GLY A 408 -40.65 29.05 -13.51
CA GLY A 408 -42.01 28.57 -13.24
C GLY A 408 -42.18 27.18 -12.62
N GLY A 409 -42.82 27.17 -11.44
CA GLY A 409 -43.50 26.02 -10.81
C GLY A 409 -43.04 25.80 -9.36
N GLY A 410 -43.78 26.10 -8.29
CA GLY A 410 -45.21 26.37 -8.15
C GLY A 410 -45.98 25.12 -7.70
N GLY A 411 -46.31 25.05 -6.40
CA GLY A 411 -47.29 24.13 -5.79
C GLY A 411 -46.72 22.82 -5.24
N GLY A 412 -47.09 22.32 -4.06
CA GLY A 412 -48.08 22.74 -3.08
C GLY A 412 -48.16 21.73 -1.92
N CYS A 413 -48.92 22.12 -0.90
CA CYS A 413 -49.30 21.43 0.35
C CYS A 413 -48.27 21.47 1.49
#